data_AF-A0A842JEL1-F1
#
_entry.id   AF-A0A842JEL1-F1
#
_cell.length_a   1.000
_cell.length_b   1.000
_cell.length_c   1.000
_cell.angle_alpha   90.00
_cell.angle_beta   90.00
_cell.angle_gamma   90.00
#
_symmetry.space_group_name_H-M   'P 1'
#
loop_
_entity.id
_entity.type
_entity.pdbx_description
1 polymer ?
#
loop_
_entity_poly.entity_id
_entity_poly.type
_entity_poly.pdbx_seq_one_letter_code
_entity_poly.pdbx_strand_id
1 'polypeptide(L)'
;MDKRAIPLLAVLCLLPLAATVVAVVCAPESVPLHVSGTTIDRWGPKTEFFAIGGIVTATCLLFSLMFAKMETLNRMGLVHGTGTRGGRITTVCCMALVDAVLIGYLIWAILTALPA
;
A
#
# COMPACT_ATOMS: atom_id res chain seq x y z
N MET A 1 22.28 7.84 -1.03
CA MET A 1 21.18 6.87 -1.20
C MET A 1 21.79 5.55 -1.65
N ASP A 2 21.47 4.45 -0.98
CA ASP A 2 22.00 3.13 -1.37
C ASP A 2 21.38 2.73 -2.72
N LYS A 3 22.21 2.66 -3.76
CA LYS A 3 21.76 2.34 -5.12
C LYS A 3 21.10 0.95 -5.19
N ARG A 4 21.43 0.05 -4.25
CA ARG A 4 20.89 -1.31 -4.17
C ARG A 4 19.44 -1.34 -3.67
N ALA A 5 19.02 -0.31 -2.93
CA ALA A 5 17.66 -0.23 -2.39
C ALA A 5 16.65 0.37 -3.38
N ILE A 6 17.12 1.13 -4.39
CA ILE A 6 16.27 1.77 -5.41
C ILE A 6 15.30 0.79 -6.09
N PRO A 7 15.75 -0.37 -6.64
CA PRO A 7 14.83 -1.29 -7.31
C PRO A 7 13.75 -1.82 -6.36
N LEU A 8 14.11 -2.14 -5.12
CA LEU A 8 13.15 -2.62 -4.12
C LEU A 8 12.10 -1.56 -3.79
N LEU A 9 12.52 -0.32 -3.54
CA LEU A 9 11.60 0.78 -3.23
C LEU A 9 10.69 1.12 -4.42
N ALA A 10 11.23 1.08 -5.64
CA ALA A 10 10.44 1.28 -6.85
C ALA A 10 9.37 0.20 -7.01
N VAL A 11 9.72 -1.07 -6.78
CA VAL A 11 8.75 -2.18 -6.81
C VAL A 11 7.66 -1.96 -5.78
N LEU A 12 8.01 -1.69 -4.51
CA LEU A 12 7.02 -1.47 -3.44
C LEU A 12 6.18 -0.19 -3.64
N CYS A 13 6.69 0.82 -4.35
CA CYS A 13 5.88 1.99 -4.71
C CYS A 13 4.89 1.71 -5.84
N LEU A 14 5.28 0.90 -6.82
CA LEU A 14 4.46 0.63 -8.00
C LEU A 14 3.49 -0.54 -7.80
N LEU A 15 3.77 -1.42 -6.84
CA LEU A 15 2.97 -2.61 -6.55
C LEU A 15 1.49 -2.29 -6.25
N PRO A 16 1.15 -1.26 -5.43
CA PRO A 16 -0.24 -0.86 -5.20
C PRO A 16 -0.98 -0.52 -6.49
N LEU A 17 -0.39 0.29 -7.37
CA LEU A 17 -1.01 0.66 -8.64
C LEU A 17 -1.20 -0.55 -9.54
N ALA A 18 -0.17 -1.40 -9.66
CA ALA A 18 -0.24 -2.60 -10.47
C ALA A 18 -1.35 -3.54 -9.96
N ALA A 19 -1.43 -3.77 -8.65
CA ALA A 19 -2.46 -4.58 -8.03
C ALA A 19 -3.87 -3.98 -8.26
N THR A 20 -4.02 -2.66 -8.14
CA THR A 20 -5.29 -1.98 -8.41
C THR A 20 -5.71 -2.09 -9.87
N VAL A 21 -4.79 -1.93 -10.82
CA VAL A 21 -5.10 -2.10 -12.26
C VAL A 21 -5.59 -3.52 -12.53
N VAL A 22 -4.88 -4.52 -12.01
CA VAL A 22 -5.29 -5.93 -12.14
C VAL A 22 -6.67 -6.15 -11.51
N ALA A 23 -6.89 -5.61 -10.31
CA ALA A 23 -8.17 -5.73 -9.62
C ALA A 23 -9.34 -5.13 -10.42
N VAL A 24 -9.16 -3.94 -11.00
CA VAL A 24 -10.19 -3.28 -11.83
C VAL A 24 -10.50 -4.08 -13.10
N VAL A 25 -9.49 -4.70 -13.71
CA VAL A 25 -9.69 -5.55 -14.89
C VAL A 25 -10.46 -6.83 -14.54
N CYS A 26 -10.19 -7.44 -13.39
CA CYS A 26 -10.81 -8.69 -12.97
C CYS A 26 -12.15 -8.53 -12.26
N ALA A 27 -12.43 -7.36 -11.68
CA ALA A 27 -13.60 -7.13 -10.84
C ALA A 27 -14.91 -6.98 -11.64
N PRO A 28 -16.04 -7.46 -11.09
CA PRO A 28 -17.38 -7.08 -11.53
C PRO A 28 -17.62 -5.57 -11.41
N GLU A 29 -18.62 -5.04 -12.12
CA GLU A 29 -18.90 -3.60 -12.12
C GLU A 29 -19.20 -3.03 -10.73
N SER A 30 -19.86 -3.80 -9.86
CA SER A 30 -20.15 -3.43 -8.48
C SER A 30 -19.36 -4.30 -7.51
N VAL A 31 -18.65 -3.66 -6.57
CA VAL A 31 -17.79 -4.31 -5.57
C VAL A 31 -18.05 -3.72 -4.18
N PRO A 32 -17.77 -4.46 -3.10
CA PRO A 32 -17.84 -3.91 -1.75
C PRO A 32 -16.70 -2.92 -1.53
N LEU A 33 -17.04 -1.71 -1.09
CA LEU A 33 -16.08 -0.64 -0.84
C LEU A 33 -15.85 -0.41 0.66
N HIS A 34 -16.83 -0.74 1.49
CA HIS A 34 -16.76 -0.56 2.93
C HIS A 34 -17.45 -1.71 3.67
N VAL A 35 -16.94 -2.03 4.85
CA VAL A 35 -17.48 -3.05 5.75
C VAL A 35 -17.64 -2.41 7.12
N SER A 36 -18.83 -2.54 7.69
CA SER A 36 -19.14 -2.15 9.05
C SER A 36 -19.50 -3.39 9.85
N GLY A 37 -18.61 -3.77 10.78
CA GLY A 37 -18.73 -5.03 11.53
C GLY A 37 -18.59 -6.24 10.61
N THR A 38 -19.67 -7.01 10.46
CA THR A 38 -19.71 -8.20 9.58
C THR A 38 -20.52 -7.99 8.31
N THR A 39 -21.08 -6.80 8.09
CA THR A 39 -21.92 -6.50 6.92
C THR A 39 -21.26 -5.49 6.00
N ILE A 40 -21.39 -5.71 4.70
CA ILE A 40 -21.04 -4.71 3.69
C ILE A 40 -22.13 -3.64 3.71
N ASP A 41 -21.77 -2.43 4.11
CA ASP A 41 -22.67 -1.27 4.18
C ASP A 41 -22.54 -0.36 2.96
N ARG A 42 -21.47 -0.51 2.15
CA ARG A 42 -21.31 0.23 0.89
C ARG A 42 -20.81 -0.65 -0.25
N TRP A 43 -21.59 -0.68 -1.32
CA TRP A 43 -21.20 -1.15 -2.65
C TRP A 43 -20.96 0.03 -3.57
N GLY A 44 -20.10 -0.14 -4.57
CA GLY A 44 -19.86 0.90 -5.57
C GLY A 44 -19.05 0.39 -6.76
N PRO A 45 -18.75 1.28 -7.72
CA PRO A 45 -18.08 0.90 -8.95
C PRO A 45 -16.63 0.48 -8.70
N LYS A 46 -16.17 -0.56 -9.41
CA LYS A 46 -14.79 -1.07 -9.32
C LYS A 46 -13.70 -0.02 -9.55
N THR A 47 -14.01 1.05 -10.29
CA THR A 47 -13.08 2.15 -10.56
C THR A 47 -12.72 2.95 -9.30
N GLU A 48 -13.53 2.89 -8.22
CA GLU A 48 -13.18 3.50 -6.94
C GLU A 48 -11.95 2.86 -6.28
N PHE A 49 -11.55 1.64 -6.69
CA PHE A 49 -10.27 1.07 -6.26
C PHE A 49 -9.07 1.95 -6.62
N PHE A 50 -9.14 2.78 -7.67
CA PHE A 50 -8.06 3.71 -8.00
C PHE A 50 -7.83 4.78 -6.93
N ALA A 51 -8.89 5.21 -6.24
CA ALA A 51 -8.74 6.16 -5.13
C ALA A 51 -7.96 5.50 -3.98
N ILE A 52 -8.34 4.27 -3.59
CA ILE A 52 -7.71 3.50 -2.52
C ILE A 52 -6.25 3.17 -2.89
N GLY A 53 -6.03 2.59 -4.07
CA GLY A 53 -4.70 2.26 -4.58
C GLY A 53 -3.80 3.49 -4.71
N GLY A 54 -4.34 4.63 -5.13
CA GLY A 54 -3.62 5.90 -5.22
C GLY A 54 -3.15 6.41 -3.85
N ILE A 55 -3.99 6.34 -2.82
CA ILE A 55 -3.62 6.72 -1.44
C ILE A 55 -2.49 5.82 -0.92
N VAL A 56 -2.58 4.50 -1.15
CA VAL A 56 -1.54 3.56 -0.73
C VAL A 56 -0.23 3.80 -1.48
N THR A 57 -0.30 4.04 -2.80
CA THR A 57 0.87 4.42 -3.62
C THR A 57 1.55 5.68 -3.08
N ALA A 58 0.77 6.73 -2.80
CA ALA A 58 1.30 7.97 -2.22
C ALA A 58 1.96 7.73 -0.85
N THR A 59 1.39 6.83 -0.05
CA THR A 59 1.97 6.40 1.24
C THR A 59 3.31 5.69 1.04
N CYS A 60 3.42 4.77 0.08
CA CYS A 60 4.67 4.09 -0.24
C CYS A 60 5.74 5.06 -0.80
N LEU A 61 5.33 6.07 -1.59
CA LEU A 61 6.23 7.14 -2.01
C LEU A 61 6.75 7.95 -0.81
N LEU A 62 5.88 8.29 0.15
CA LEU A 62 6.29 8.96 1.38
C LEU A 62 7.29 8.12 2.18
N PHE A 63 7.03 6.82 2.32
CA PHE A 63 7.98 5.90 2.95
C PHE A 63 9.32 5.85 2.20
N SER A 64 9.32 5.84 0.87
CA SER A 64 10.57 5.90 0.09
C SER A 64 11.34 7.19 0.33
N LEU A 65 10.65 8.34 0.48
CA LEU A 65 11.28 9.60 0.86
C LEU A 65 11.88 9.53 2.27
N MET A 66 11.15 8.96 3.24
CA MET A 66 11.64 8.74 4.60
C MET A 66 12.87 7.83 4.60
N PHE A 67 12.87 6.75 3.82
CA PHE A 67 14.02 5.86 3.65
C PHE A 67 15.24 6.62 3.13
N ALA A 68 15.05 7.46 2.10
CA ALA A 68 16.12 8.27 1.53
C ALA A 68 16.66 9.32 2.52
N LYS A 69 15.79 9.88 3.36
CA LYS A 69 16.12 10.92 4.37
C LYS A 69 16.36 10.36 5.77
N MET A 70 16.47 9.04 5.94
CA MET A 70 16.53 8.40 7.25
C MET A 70 17.67 8.91 8.13
N GLU A 71 18.82 9.23 7.53
CA GLU A 71 19.96 9.78 8.28
C GLU A 71 19.67 11.19 8.81
N THR A 72 18.99 12.02 8.01
CA THR A 72 18.53 13.35 8.44
C THR A 72 17.47 13.23 9.53
N LEU A 73 16.49 12.33 9.35
CA LEU A 73 15.45 12.08 10.37
C LEU A 73 16.06 11.61 11.70
N ASN A 74 17.08 10.75 11.65
CA ASN A 74 17.79 10.30 12.84
C ASN A 74 18.59 11.44 13.51
N ARG A 75 19.26 12.31 12.72
CA ARG A 75 19.98 13.48 13.26
C ARG A 75 19.05 14.52 13.87
N MET A 76 17.84 14.67 13.35
CA MET A 76 16.81 15.55 13.90
C MET A 76 16.13 14.98 15.16
N GLY A 77 16.52 13.78 15.61
CA GLY A 77 15.85 13.13 16.74
C GLY A 77 14.40 12.78 16.44
N LEU A 78 14.07 12.40 15.19
CA LEU A 78 12.74 11.89 14.83
C LEU A 78 12.71 10.35 14.74
N VAL A 79 13.88 9.71 14.76
CA VAL A 79 14.04 8.26 14.78
C VAL A 79 14.73 7.90 16.09
N HIS A 80 14.08 7.07 16.90
CA HIS A 80 14.56 6.67 18.22
C HIS A 80 14.66 5.14 18.32
N GLY A 81 15.58 4.65 19.15
CA GLY A 81 15.70 3.23 19.52
C GLY A 81 16.22 2.27 18.44
N THR A 82 16.22 2.66 17.16
CA THR A 82 16.53 1.78 16.02
C THR A 82 17.72 2.24 15.18
N GLY A 83 18.08 3.52 15.26
CA GLY A 83 19.09 4.17 14.42
C GLY A 83 18.74 4.17 12.93
N THR A 84 19.64 4.67 12.09
CA THR A 84 19.41 4.79 10.63
C THR A 84 19.13 3.45 9.95
N ARG A 85 19.83 2.37 10.36
CA ARG A 85 19.64 1.04 9.75
C ARG A 85 18.29 0.45 10.13
N GLY A 86 17.92 0.47 11.41
CA GLY A 86 16.65 -0.06 11.87
C GLY A 86 15.47 0.73 11.29
N GLY A 87 15.56 2.07 11.26
CA GLY A 87 14.55 2.92 10.63
C GLY A 87 14.32 2.55 9.16
N ARG A 88 15.39 2.34 8.37
CA ARG A 88 15.28 1.90 6.96
C ARG A 88 14.57 0.55 6.81
N ILE A 89 14.90 -0.41 7.68
CA ILE A 89 14.24 -1.73 7.68
C ILE A 89 12.76 -1.56 8.00
N THR A 90 12.42 -0.83 9.07
CA THR A 90 11.03 -0.56 9.46
C THR A 90 10.24 0.05 8.32
N THR A 91 10.79 1.04 7.61
CA THR A 91 10.11 1.68 6.49
C THR A 91 9.80 0.70 5.35
N VAL A 92 10.75 -0.16 4.98
CA VAL A 92 10.53 -1.20 3.95
C VAL A 92 9.47 -2.20 4.42
N CYS A 93 9.52 -2.63 5.69
CA CYS A 93 8.52 -3.53 6.26
C CYS A 93 7.12 -2.90 6.27
N CYS A 94 7.02 -1.60 6.60
CA CYS A 94 5.75 -0.87 6.56
C CYS A 94 5.19 -0.78 5.13
N MET A 95 6.02 -0.48 4.14
CA MET A 95 5.59 -0.49 2.72
C MET A 95 5.02 -1.86 2.34
N ALA A 96 5.78 -2.93 2.59
CA ALA A 96 5.35 -4.30 2.28
C ALA A 96 4.05 -4.69 3.02
N LEU A 97 3.89 -4.25 4.27
CA LEU A 97 2.67 -4.52 5.05
C LEU A 97 1.46 -3.79 4.46
N VAL A 98 1.57 -2.50 4.13
CA VAL A 98 0.46 -1.74 3.56
C VAL A 98 0.08 -2.28 2.18
N ASP A 99 1.07 -2.66 1.35
CA ASP A 99 0.84 -3.33 0.07
C ASP A 99 0.07 -4.65 0.27
N ALA A 100 0.49 -5.46 1.26
CA ALA A 100 -0.17 -6.73 1.57
C ALA A 100 -1.61 -6.53 2.04
N VAL A 101 -1.87 -5.52 2.87
CA VAL A 101 -3.22 -5.16 3.33
C VAL A 101 -4.10 -4.73 2.15
N LEU A 102 -3.58 -3.89 1.25
CA LEU A 102 -4.30 -3.48 0.04
C LEU A 102 -4.63 -4.69 -0.85
N ILE A 103 -3.64 -5.54 -1.15
CA ILE A 103 -3.83 -6.73 -2.00
C ILE A 103 -4.85 -7.67 -1.37
N GLY A 104 -4.76 -7.91 -0.05
CA GLY A 104 -5.73 -8.72 0.68
C GLY A 104 -7.15 -8.17 0.59
N TYR A 105 -7.30 -6.85 0.75
CA TYR A 105 -8.59 -6.17 0.57
C TYR A 105 -9.13 -6.32 -0.86
N LEU A 106 -8.31 -6.10 -1.89
CA LEU A 106 -8.73 -6.21 -3.29
C LEU A 106 -9.19 -7.63 -3.63
N ILE A 107 -8.45 -8.65 -3.18
CA ILE A 107 -8.82 -10.06 -3.36
C ILE A 107 -10.15 -10.34 -2.67
N TRP A 108 -10.28 -9.96 -1.40
CA TRP A 108 -11.52 -10.14 -0.64
C TRP A 108 -12.71 -9.46 -1.33
N ALA A 109 -12.55 -8.23 -1.81
CA ALA A 109 -13.62 -7.47 -2.44
C ALA A 109 -14.08 -8.12 -3.75
N ILE A 110 -13.13 -8.59 -4.58
CA ILE A 110 -13.45 -9.29 -5.83
C ILE A 110 -14.18 -10.61 -5.54
N LEU A 111 -13.65 -11.43 -4.63
CA LEU A 111 -14.24 -12.73 -4.31
C LEU A 111 -15.66 -12.58 -3.75
N THR A 112 -15.92 -11.53 -2.97
CA THR A 112 -17.24 -11.26 -2.41
C THR A 112 -18.24 -10.75 -3.45
N ALA A 113 -17.76 -10.16 -4.55
CA ALA A 113 -18.60 -9.65 -5.64
C ALA A 113 -18.91 -10.71 -6.71
N LEU A 114 -18.24 -11.87 -6.69
CA LEU A 114 -18.51 -12.94 -7.65
C LEU A 114 -19.87 -13.61 -7.35
N PRO A 115 -20.66 -13.94 -8.38
CA PRO A 115 -21.87 -14.74 -8.19
C PRO A 115 -21.49 -16.14 -7.67
N ALA A 116 -22.32 -16.67 -6.76
CA ALA A 116 -22.19 -18.00 -6.20
C ALA A 116 -22.46 -19.11 -7.23
#